data_AF-A0A4Q3N9L8-F1
#
_entry.id   AF-A0A4Q3N9L8-F1
#
_cell.length_a   1.000
_cell.length_b   1.000
_cell.length_c   1.000
_cell.angle_alpha   90.00
_cell.angle_beta   90.00
_cell.angle_gamma   90.00
#
_symmetry.space_group_name_H-M   'P 1'
#
loop_
_entity.id
_entity.type
_entity.pdbx_description
1 polymer ?
#
loop_
_entity_poly.entity_id
_entity_poly.type
_entity_poly.pdbx_seq_one_letter_code
_entity_poly.pdbx_strand_id
1 'polypeptide(L)'
;MLITTDTPLIFWSVLSAAALFRAERRPQLDRAAYGLYALCGVFIGCAFLSKYFAVVLGLAYLVYFFMYRRDRLPGLAVLVLCSLPGPAINIAYNMSHGWSNIMFNVYNRNEDAVFEWRKPLTYAGMMVYLITPAAFWMALRYRTSLVAAARSQRLLACLVVVPLLFFALLSFKKIIGLHWVLSFYPFGFAFLAFALPAERLKACAQGIALFAGLHVLVVAGLHMTSLENWRNVKIYPQIIRGYKTAEILQQVSAPGTVLMADAYVPASIYGFARRQYMPVFGIGRFHARQDDMLVDFSIYQGKTIRVISGGAPRLEDFAPYFDAVRALSVTQDGASFYVVEGTNFNYQAYRSGVLATIHSRFFNIPSWLPMTGCPFCERLCGEVRCPK
;
A
#
# COMPACT_ATOMS: atom_id res chain seq x y z
N MET A 1 -10.58 -3.64 -4.86
CA MET A 1 -9.33 -3.30 -4.14
C MET A 1 -8.98 -1.80 -4.26
N LEU A 2 -9.97 -0.91 -4.14
CA LEU A 2 -9.78 0.56 -4.04
C LEU A 2 -10.01 1.07 -2.59
N ILE A 3 -10.44 0.18 -1.68
CA ILE A 3 -10.86 0.49 -0.31
C ILE A 3 -9.73 0.12 0.66
N THR A 4 -8.57 0.76 0.53
CA THR A 4 -7.50 0.68 1.56
C THR A 4 -7.02 2.09 1.85
N THR A 5 -5.72 2.35 1.72
CA THR A 5 -5.07 3.63 2.00
C THR A 5 -5.13 4.62 0.84
N ASP A 6 -5.41 4.15 -0.38
CA ASP A 6 -5.32 4.98 -1.59
C ASP A 6 -6.52 5.93 -1.75
N THR A 7 -7.74 5.48 -1.44
CA THR A 7 -8.94 6.33 -1.46
C THR A 7 -8.83 7.54 -0.52
N PRO A 8 -8.54 7.36 0.78
CA PRO A 8 -8.39 8.52 1.68
C PRO A 8 -7.20 9.40 1.26
N LEU A 9 -6.09 8.83 0.76
CA LEU A 9 -5.00 9.62 0.20
C LEU A 9 -5.48 10.54 -0.94
N ILE A 10 -6.19 10.01 -1.93
CA ILE A 10 -6.71 10.79 -3.07
C ILE A 10 -7.64 11.89 -2.55
N PHE A 11 -8.60 11.54 -1.70
CA PHE A 11 -9.58 12.47 -1.13
C PHE A 11 -8.89 13.66 -0.43
N TRP A 12 -8.00 13.38 0.53
CA TRP A 12 -7.30 14.41 1.28
C TRP A 12 -6.33 15.21 0.43
N SER A 13 -5.67 14.58 -0.55
CA SER A 13 -4.78 15.27 -1.50
C SER A 13 -5.54 16.30 -2.35
N VAL A 14 -6.71 15.92 -2.88
CA VAL A 14 -7.54 16.81 -3.70
C VAL A 14 -8.11 17.96 -2.85
N LEU A 15 -8.58 17.68 -1.63
CA LEU A 15 -9.05 18.73 -0.72
C LEU A 15 -7.93 19.71 -0.33
N SER A 16 -6.74 19.20 -0.03
CA SER A 16 -5.55 20.01 0.23
C SER A 16 -5.25 20.94 -0.95
N ALA A 17 -5.15 20.39 -2.16
CA ALA A 17 -4.88 21.17 -3.35
C ALA A 17 -5.99 22.19 -3.64
N ALA A 18 -7.26 21.82 -3.45
CA ALA A 18 -8.40 22.73 -3.65
C ALA A 18 -8.38 23.91 -2.67
N ALA A 19 -8.05 23.67 -1.39
CA ALA A 19 -7.87 24.73 -0.41
C ALA A 19 -6.73 25.67 -0.81
N LEU A 20 -5.59 25.12 -1.27
CA LEU A 20 -4.46 25.90 -1.77
C LEU A 20 -4.84 26.73 -3.02
N PHE A 21 -5.51 26.14 -4.01
CA PHE A 21 -5.98 26.88 -5.19
C PHE A 21 -6.90 28.04 -4.81
N ARG A 22 -7.77 27.86 -3.79
CA ARG A 22 -8.61 28.94 -3.29
C ARG A 22 -7.80 30.03 -2.58
N ALA A 23 -6.79 29.66 -1.79
CA ALA A 23 -5.89 30.63 -1.15
C ALA A 23 -5.15 31.46 -2.20
N GLU A 24 -4.63 30.81 -3.25
CA GLU A 24 -3.86 31.45 -4.31
C GLU A 24 -4.67 32.44 -5.17
N ARG A 25 -6.00 32.27 -5.23
CA ARG A 25 -6.90 33.22 -5.92
C ARG A 25 -7.16 34.49 -5.12
N ARG A 26 -6.91 34.52 -3.81
CA ARG A 26 -7.13 35.73 -3.01
C ARG A 26 -6.04 36.75 -3.33
N PRO A 27 -6.36 38.05 -3.44
CA PRO A 27 -5.36 39.07 -3.78
C PRO A 27 -4.35 39.33 -2.65
N GLN A 28 -4.82 39.29 -1.40
CA GLN A 28 -4.03 39.61 -0.21
C GLN A 28 -3.96 38.42 0.76
N LEU A 29 -2.92 38.38 1.58
CA LEU A 29 -2.80 37.46 2.71
C LEU A 29 -3.64 37.94 3.89
N ASP A 30 -4.96 37.91 3.72
CA ASP A 30 -5.93 38.21 4.77
C ASP A 30 -6.15 37.00 5.69
N ARG A 31 -6.93 37.19 6.76
CA ARG A 31 -7.29 36.11 7.70
C ARG A 31 -7.91 34.89 6.99
N ALA A 32 -8.69 35.12 5.94
CA ALA A 32 -9.30 34.04 5.16
C ALA A 32 -8.26 33.27 4.33
N ALA A 33 -7.27 33.94 3.75
CA ALA A 33 -6.16 33.30 3.04
C ALA A 33 -5.35 32.41 3.99
N TYR A 34 -4.99 32.91 5.18
CA TYR A 34 -4.32 32.09 6.19
C TYR A 34 -5.17 30.91 6.66
N GLY A 35 -6.49 31.09 6.81
CA GLY A 35 -7.42 29.99 7.11
C GLY A 35 -7.41 28.90 6.02
N LEU A 36 -7.31 29.28 4.74
CA LEU A 36 -7.23 28.32 3.63
C LEU A 36 -5.87 27.61 3.59
N TYR A 37 -4.75 28.29 3.88
CA TYR A 37 -3.44 27.63 4.03
C TYR A 37 -3.42 26.65 5.22
N ALA A 38 -4.01 27.04 6.36
CA ALA A 38 -4.16 26.18 7.52
C ALA A 38 -4.96 24.91 7.18
N LEU A 39 -6.12 25.08 6.51
CA LEU A 39 -6.95 23.97 6.07
C LEU A 39 -6.22 23.05 5.07
N CYS A 40 -5.47 23.65 4.13
CA CYS A 40 -4.59 22.90 3.23
C CYS A 40 -3.56 22.05 4.01
N GLY A 41 -2.97 22.62 5.06
CA GLY A 41 -2.04 21.97 5.98
C GLY A 41 -2.67 20.78 6.70
N VAL A 42 -3.85 20.97 7.30
CA VAL A 42 -4.60 19.89 7.95
C VAL A 42 -4.87 18.76 6.97
N PHE A 43 -5.35 19.06 5.76
CA PHE A 43 -5.65 18.05 4.76
C PHE A 43 -4.42 17.29 4.26
N ILE A 44 -3.27 17.94 4.03
CA ILE A 44 -2.05 17.20 3.68
C ILE A 44 -1.53 16.36 4.85
N GLY A 45 -1.73 16.80 6.10
CA GLY A 45 -1.49 15.97 7.30
C GLY A 45 -2.35 14.70 7.32
N CYS A 46 -3.65 14.81 7.02
CA CYS A 46 -4.55 13.66 6.86
C CYS A 46 -4.17 12.74 5.68
N ALA A 47 -3.73 13.33 4.57
CA ALA A 47 -3.21 12.58 3.42
C ALA A 47 -1.97 11.77 3.82
N PHE A 48 -1.06 12.37 4.61
CA PHE A 48 0.14 11.70 5.13
C PHE A 48 -0.20 10.51 6.03
N LEU A 49 -1.17 10.67 6.92
CA LEU A 49 -1.68 9.57 7.77
C LEU A 49 -2.30 8.43 6.96
N SER A 50 -2.82 8.73 5.78
CA SER A 50 -3.30 7.69 4.85
C SER A 50 -2.14 6.95 4.20
N LYS A 51 -1.16 7.69 3.66
CA LYS A 51 -0.01 7.13 2.96
C LYS A 51 1.14 8.12 2.79
N TYR A 52 2.38 7.63 2.87
CA TYR A 52 3.59 8.44 2.71
C TYR A 52 3.77 9.11 1.33
N PHE A 53 3.00 8.73 0.30
CA PHE A 53 3.04 9.44 -0.99
C PHE A 53 2.54 10.89 -0.90
N ALA A 54 1.84 11.28 0.16
CA ALA A 54 1.54 12.69 0.43
C ALA A 54 2.80 13.56 0.58
N VAL A 55 3.96 12.98 0.91
CA VAL A 55 5.24 13.71 0.93
C VAL A 55 5.59 14.26 -0.46
N VAL A 56 5.25 13.53 -1.53
CA VAL A 56 5.47 13.98 -2.92
C VAL A 56 4.54 15.15 -3.28
N LEU A 57 3.32 15.16 -2.73
CA LEU A 57 2.42 16.32 -2.84
C LEU A 57 3.00 17.54 -2.10
N GLY A 58 3.53 17.33 -0.89
CA GLY A 58 4.22 18.37 -0.12
C GLY A 58 5.42 18.95 -0.88
N LEU A 59 6.23 18.08 -1.51
CA LEU A 59 7.33 18.49 -2.38
C LEU A 59 6.84 19.36 -3.55
N ALA A 60 5.72 19.01 -4.19
CA ALA A 60 5.13 19.83 -5.25
C ALA A 60 4.72 21.22 -4.76
N TYR A 61 4.18 21.34 -3.55
CA TYR A 61 3.90 22.65 -2.94
C TYR A 61 5.17 23.44 -2.66
N LEU A 62 6.20 22.82 -2.07
CA LEU A 62 7.48 23.48 -1.82
C LEU A 62 8.09 24.04 -3.12
N VAL A 63 8.14 23.21 -4.17
CA VAL A 63 8.60 23.64 -5.49
C VAL A 63 7.78 24.83 -6.00
N TYR A 64 6.45 24.80 -5.88
CA TYR A 64 5.59 25.89 -6.29
C TYR A 64 5.91 27.21 -5.57
N PHE A 65 5.97 27.21 -4.23
CA PHE A 65 6.24 28.42 -3.46
C PHE A 65 7.64 28.97 -3.72
N PHE A 66 8.66 28.11 -3.71
CA PHE A 66 10.04 28.57 -3.88
C PHE A 66 10.38 29.00 -5.31
N MET A 67 9.74 28.43 -6.33
CA MET A 67 9.98 28.82 -7.73
C MET A 67 9.09 29.98 -8.18
N TYR A 68 7.86 30.07 -7.69
CA TYR A 68 6.86 30.96 -8.30
C TYR A 68 6.16 31.92 -7.35
N ARG A 69 6.09 31.64 -6.04
CA ARG A 69 5.30 32.42 -5.06
C ARG A 69 6.03 32.67 -3.75
N ARG A 70 7.26 33.19 -3.85
CA ARG A 70 8.07 33.56 -2.68
C ARG A 70 7.41 34.67 -1.84
N ASP A 71 6.55 35.48 -2.45
CA ASP A 71 5.70 36.48 -1.79
C ASP A 71 4.75 35.86 -0.75
N ARG A 72 4.48 34.55 -0.83
CA ARG A 72 3.51 33.85 0.02
C ARG A 72 4.11 32.82 0.98
N LEU A 73 5.40 32.92 1.26
CA LEU A 73 6.07 32.05 2.24
C LEU A 73 5.42 32.07 3.64
N PRO A 74 4.86 33.18 4.16
CA PRO A 74 4.10 33.13 5.42
C PRO A 74 2.89 32.19 5.35
N GLY A 75 2.21 32.12 4.20
CA GLY A 75 1.12 31.16 3.97
C GLY A 75 1.63 29.71 3.95
N LEU A 76 2.77 29.47 3.31
CA LEU A 76 3.44 28.16 3.36
C LEU A 76 3.81 27.76 4.80
N ALA A 77 4.32 28.70 5.61
CA ALA A 77 4.65 28.43 7.01
C ALA A 77 3.42 27.96 7.80
N VAL A 78 2.28 28.63 7.64
CA VAL A 78 1.01 28.22 8.27
C VAL A 78 0.57 26.84 7.78
N LEU A 79 0.64 26.57 6.48
CA LEU A 79 0.34 25.26 5.89
C LEU A 79 1.21 24.17 6.53
N VAL A 80 2.52 24.38 6.61
CA VAL A 80 3.46 23.41 7.20
C VAL A 80 3.12 23.17 8.67
N LEU A 81 2.96 24.23 9.46
CA LEU A 81 2.61 24.13 10.89
C LEU A 81 1.31 23.33 11.10
N CYS A 82 0.28 23.61 10.30
CA CYS A 82 -0.99 22.88 10.39
C CYS A 82 -0.93 21.44 9.86
N SER A 83 0.13 21.08 9.11
CA SER A 83 0.35 19.70 8.68
C SER A 83 1.06 18.84 9.72
N LEU A 84 1.83 19.44 10.63
CA LEU A 84 2.67 18.75 11.62
C LEU A 84 1.95 17.73 12.51
N PRO A 85 0.67 17.92 12.90
CA PRO A 85 -0.05 16.90 13.67
C PRO A 85 -0.07 15.52 12.98
N GLY A 86 -0.15 15.47 11.64
CA GLY A 86 -0.13 14.20 10.89
C GLY A 86 1.16 13.40 11.09
N PRO A 87 2.34 13.96 10.73
CA PRO A 87 3.63 13.35 11.02
C PRO A 87 3.85 13.07 12.51
N ALA A 88 3.44 13.96 13.42
CA ALA A 88 3.58 13.76 14.85
C ALA A 88 2.83 12.50 15.35
N ILE A 89 1.59 12.31 14.92
CA ILE A 89 0.80 11.09 15.22
C ILE A 89 1.50 9.85 14.67
N ASN A 90 2.02 9.91 13.44
CA ASN A 90 2.72 8.78 12.84
C ASN A 90 4.01 8.43 13.58
N ILE A 91 4.79 9.44 14.00
CA ILE A 91 6.01 9.26 14.79
C ILE A 91 5.67 8.65 16.16
N ALA A 92 4.68 9.19 16.87
CA ALA A 92 4.25 8.68 18.16
C ALA A 92 3.79 7.21 18.08
N TYR A 93 3.03 6.86 17.03
CA TYR A 93 2.64 5.48 16.76
C TYR A 93 3.88 4.60 16.53
N ASN A 94 4.80 5.00 15.65
CA ASN A 94 6.01 4.23 15.37
C ASN A 94 6.87 4.03 16.63
N MET A 95 7.07 5.07 17.44
CA MET A 95 7.83 5.01 18.69
C MET A 95 7.27 3.99 19.69
N SER A 96 5.94 3.81 19.72
CA SER A 96 5.25 2.88 20.62
C SER A 96 5.03 1.49 20.02
N HIS A 97 5.36 1.29 18.74
CA HIS A 97 5.02 0.08 17.98
C HIS A 97 6.20 -0.45 17.16
N GLY A 98 7.41 -0.33 17.69
CA GLY A 98 8.62 -0.91 17.06
C GLY A 98 8.94 -0.35 15.68
N TRP A 99 8.60 0.91 15.40
CA TRP A 99 8.89 1.61 14.14
C TRP A 99 8.41 0.86 12.89
N SER A 100 7.32 0.10 12.99
CA SER A 100 6.83 -0.80 11.95
C SER A 100 6.68 -0.15 10.57
N ASN A 101 6.16 1.09 10.50
CA ASN A 101 6.00 1.78 9.22
C ASN A 101 7.35 2.19 8.61
N ILE A 102 8.30 2.65 9.42
CA ILE A 102 9.63 3.06 8.96
C ILE A 102 10.48 1.85 8.58
N MET A 103 10.48 0.81 9.42
CA MET A 103 11.17 -0.45 9.12
C MET A 103 10.67 -1.04 7.79
N PHE A 104 9.35 -1.10 7.60
CA PHE A 104 8.78 -1.60 6.35
C PHE A 104 9.11 -0.72 5.14
N ASN A 105 8.88 0.60 5.20
CA ASN A 105 9.00 1.46 4.01
C ASN A 105 10.44 1.86 3.66
N VAL A 106 11.31 2.03 4.65
CA VAL A 106 12.66 2.59 4.48
C VAL A 106 13.72 1.51 4.49
N TYR A 107 13.66 0.53 5.40
CA TYR A 107 14.71 -0.47 5.57
C TYR A 107 14.39 -1.76 4.78
N ASN A 108 13.42 -2.53 5.25
CA ASN A 108 13.19 -3.92 4.83
C ASN A 108 12.80 -4.04 3.34
N ARG A 109 12.11 -3.04 2.78
CA ARG A 109 11.69 -3.04 1.38
C ARG A 109 12.81 -2.66 0.41
N ASN A 110 13.94 -2.16 0.90
CA ASN A 110 15.01 -1.59 0.07
C ASN A 110 16.26 -2.46 -0.07
N GLU A 111 16.33 -3.60 0.61
CA GLU A 111 17.53 -4.46 0.69
C GLU A 111 18.00 -5.00 -0.69
N ASP A 112 17.08 -5.30 -1.62
CA ASP A 112 17.44 -5.91 -2.94
C ASP A 112 17.24 -4.99 -4.15
N ALA A 113 17.32 -3.67 -3.95
CA ALA A 113 16.94 -2.70 -4.98
C ALA A 113 18.07 -2.39 -5.98
N VAL A 114 18.23 -3.22 -7.02
CA VAL A 114 19.23 -3.02 -8.10
C VAL A 114 18.67 -2.22 -9.28
N PHE A 115 19.49 -1.49 -10.03
CA PHE A 115 19.07 -0.83 -11.27
C PHE A 115 18.70 -1.85 -12.36
N GLU A 116 17.62 -1.60 -13.11
CA GLU A 116 17.22 -2.42 -14.26
C GLU A 116 16.37 -1.61 -15.26
N TRP A 117 16.73 -1.61 -16.55
CA TRP A 117 16.04 -0.84 -17.60
C TRP A 117 14.56 -1.21 -17.81
N ARG A 118 14.15 -2.44 -17.45
CA ARG A 118 12.73 -2.84 -17.49
C ARG A 118 11.86 -1.94 -16.62
N LYS A 119 12.39 -1.43 -15.49
CA LYS A 119 11.63 -0.65 -14.51
C LYS A 119 11.17 0.71 -15.05
N PRO A 120 12.05 1.58 -15.58
CA PRO A 120 11.61 2.85 -16.18
C PRO A 120 10.73 2.65 -17.42
N LEU A 121 10.99 1.62 -18.24
CA LEU A 121 10.12 1.30 -19.38
C LEU A 121 8.71 0.89 -18.94
N THR A 122 8.62 0.06 -17.90
CA THR A 122 7.34 -0.34 -17.30
C THR A 122 6.61 0.87 -16.71
N TYR A 123 7.33 1.78 -16.06
CA TYR A 123 6.75 3.04 -15.58
C TYR A 123 6.18 3.89 -16.73
N ALA A 124 6.91 4.06 -17.83
CA ALA A 124 6.44 4.81 -18.99
C ALA A 124 5.18 4.18 -19.63
N GLY A 125 5.22 2.86 -19.87
CA GLY A 125 4.06 2.13 -20.42
C GLY A 125 2.84 2.19 -19.48
N MET A 126 3.05 2.05 -18.18
CA MET A 126 2.02 2.21 -17.16
C MET A 126 1.41 3.61 -17.19
N MET A 127 2.23 4.66 -17.29
CA MET A 127 1.73 6.04 -17.37
C MET A 127 0.86 6.28 -18.61
N VAL A 128 1.28 5.78 -19.79
CA VAL A 128 0.50 5.88 -21.04
C VAL A 128 -0.84 5.18 -20.91
N TYR A 129 -0.83 3.94 -20.39
CA TYR A 129 -2.06 3.18 -20.17
C TYR A 129 -3.01 3.92 -19.24
N LEU A 130 -2.47 4.55 -18.20
CA LEU A 130 -3.26 5.14 -17.13
C LEU A 130 -3.88 6.49 -17.43
N ILE A 131 -3.16 7.37 -18.12
CA ILE A 131 -3.77 8.60 -18.64
C ILE A 131 -4.68 8.29 -19.84
N THR A 132 -4.69 7.03 -20.31
CA THR A 132 -5.32 6.51 -21.53
C THR A 132 -4.57 6.88 -22.82
N PRO A 133 -4.61 6.02 -23.85
CA PRO A 133 -4.03 6.33 -25.15
C PRO A 133 -4.56 7.64 -25.77
N ALA A 134 -5.85 7.94 -25.57
CA ALA A 134 -6.47 9.15 -26.09
C ALA A 134 -5.90 10.42 -25.46
N ALA A 135 -5.79 10.46 -24.13
CA ALA A 135 -5.25 11.63 -23.45
C ALA A 135 -3.74 11.77 -23.68
N PHE A 136 -3.00 10.67 -23.74
CA PHE A 136 -1.59 10.67 -24.13
C PHE A 136 -1.38 11.25 -25.52
N TRP A 137 -2.16 10.79 -26.51
CA TRP A 137 -2.11 11.30 -27.87
C TRP A 137 -2.41 12.80 -27.94
N MET A 138 -3.44 13.25 -27.21
CA MET A 138 -3.76 14.69 -27.11
C MET A 138 -2.62 15.48 -26.45
N ALA A 139 -1.99 14.94 -25.41
CA ALA A 139 -0.88 15.60 -24.74
C ALA A 139 0.33 15.78 -25.69
N LEU A 140 0.65 14.77 -26.51
CA LEU A 140 1.71 14.87 -27.51
C LEU A 140 1.37 15.89 -28.61
N ARG A 141 0.15 15.83 -29.14
CA ARG A 141 -0.30 16.70 -30.24
C ARG A 141 -0.39 18.18 -29.82
N TYR A 142 -0.82 18.45 -28.60
CA TYR A 142 -1.03 19.80 -28.05
C TYR A 142 0.02 20.19 -27.01
N ARG A 143 1.26 19.70 -27.16
CA ARG A 143 2.37 19.98 -26.25
C ARG A 143 2.64 21.48 -26.05
N THR A 144 2.46 22.29 -27.08
CA THR A 144 2.65 23.75 -27.00
C THR A 144 1.57 24.41 -26.13
N SER A 145 0.31 23.98 -26.27
CA SER A 145 -0.79 24.41 -25.41
C SER A 145 -0.59 23.96 -23.96
N LEU A 146 -0.05 22.76 -23.74
CA LEU A 146 0.33 22.29 -22.40
C LEU A 146 1.42 23.15 -21.77
N VAL A 147 2.45 23.55 -22.54
CA VAL A 147 3.49 24.46 -22.04
C VAL A 147 2.89 25.84 -21.73
N ALA A 148 1.97 26.35 -22.55
CA ALA A 148 1.27 27.60 -22.27
C ALA A 148 0.42 27.49 -20.99
N ALA A 149 -0.33 26.39 -20.84
CA ALA A 149 -1.10 26.09 -19.64
C ALA A 149 -0.20 25.93 -18.39
N ALA A 150 1.00 25.36 -18.52
CA ALA A 150 1.95 25.26 -17.42
C ALA A 150 2.38 26.64 -16.90
N ARG A 151 2.55 27.60 -17.82
CA ARG A 151 2.96 28.97 -17.48
C ARG A 151 1.84 29.75 -16.79
N SER A 152 0.59 29.53 -17.18
CA SER A 152 -0.58 30.19 -16.58
C SER A 152 -1.08 29.51 -15.31
N GLN A 153 -0.99 28.18 -15.23
CA GLN A 153 -1.45 27.34 -14.12
C GLN A 153 -0.26 26.71 -13.37
N ARG A 154 0.67 27.55 -12.89
CA ARG A 154 1.95 27.11 -12.28
C ARG A 154 1.77 26.11 -11.13
N LEU A 155 0.77 26.31 -10.26
CA LEU A 155 0.48 25.38 -9.16
C LEU A 155 0.05 24.02 -9.71
N LEU A 156 -0.89 24.00 -10.66
CA LEU A 156 -1.37 22.77 -11.29
C LEU A 156 -0.25 22.05 -12.05
N ALA A 157 0.62 22.80 -12.72
CA ALA A 157 1.80 22.26 -13.37
C ALA A 157 2.75 21.59 -12.37
N CYS A 158 3.00 22.20 -11.21
CA CYS A 158 3.82 21.59 -10.15
C CYS A 158 3.19 20.30 -9.63
N LEU A 159 1.87 20.29 -9.41
CA LEU A 159 1.10 19.12 -8.96
C LEU A 159 1.15 17.93 -9.92
N VAL A 160 1.48 18.16 -11.19
CA VAL A 160 1.60 17.11 -12.22
C VAL A 160 3.06 16.76 -12.47
N VAL A 161 3.90 17.75 -12.76
CA VAL A 161 5.29 17.55 -13.20
C VAL A 161 6.17 17.04 -12.07
N VAL A 162 6.03 17.57 -10.85
CA VAL A 162 6.90 17.16 -9.73
C VAL A 162 6.71 15.69 -9.38
N PRO A 163 5.49 15.17 -9.19
CA PRO A 163 5.28 13.73 -8.97
C PRO A 163 5.73 12.87 -10.15
N LEU A 164 5.47 13.30 -11.39
CA LEU A 164 5.92 12.57 -12.59
C LEU A 164 7.45 12.41 -12.61
N LEU A 165 8.18 13.51 -12.40
CA LEU A 165 9.65 13.46 -12.36
C LEU A 165 10.16 12.66 -11.17
N PHE A 166 9.55 12.82 -9.99
CA PHE A 166 9.93 12.07 -8.80
C PHE A 166 9.80 10.56 -9.03
N PHE A 167 8.66 10.09 -9.55
CA PHE A 167 8.47 8.67 -9.81
C PHE A 167 9.27 8.17 -11.01
N ALA A 168 9.52 9.01 -12.02
CA ALA A 168 10.43 8.67 -13.11
C ALA A 168 11.85 8.40 -12.57
N LEU A 169 12.38 9.27 -11.71
CA LEU A 169 13.68 9.07 -11.07
C LEU A 169 13.69 7.84 -10.16
N LEU A 170 12.63 7.64 -9.38
CA LEU A 170 12.50 6.47 -8.51
C LEU A 170 12.39 5.15 -9.30
N SER A 171 11.87 5.21 -10.53
CA SER A 171 11.69 4.04 -11.39
C SER A 171 13.02 3.38 -11.79
N PHE A 172 14.14 4.12 -11.76
CA PHE A 172 15.47 3.54 -11.96
C PHE A 172 15.78 2.48 -10.90
N LYS A 173 15.32 2.67 -9.66
CA LYS A 173 15.59 1.75 -8.54
C LYS A 173 14.44 0.79 -8.29
N LYS A 174 13.19 1.21 -8.48
CA LYS A 174 11.99 0.49 -8.04
C LYS A 174 10.95 0.32 -9.15
N ILE A 175 10.22 -0.79 -9.09
CA ILE A 175 8.97 -0.92 -9.87
C ILE A 175 7.94 0.00 -9.23
N ILE A 176 7.50 1.02 -9.96
CA ILE A 176 6.47 1.95 -9.50
C ILE A 176 5.12 1.26 -9.67
N GLY A 177 4.39 1.10 -8.57
CA GLY A 177 3.05 0.54 -8.62
C GLY A 177 2.05 1.55 -9.17
N LEU A 178 1.08 1.06 -9.96
CA LEU A 178 -0.11 1.79 -10.43
C LEU A 178 -0.67 2.76 -9.38
N HIS A 179 -0.88 2.24 -8.18
CA HIS A 179 -1.53 2.92 -7.08
C HIS A 179 -0.68 4.04 -6.43
N TRP A 180 0.60 4.19 -6.82
CA TRP A 180 1.50 5.22 -6.27
C TRP A 180 1.22 6.60 -6.87
N VAL A 181 0.76 6.62 -8.12
CA VAL A 181 0.53 7.83 -8.89
C VAL A 181 -0.93 8.31 -8.87
N LEU A 182 -1.86 7.47 -8.37
CA LEU A 182 -3.30 7.73 -8.45
C LEU A 182 -3.74 9.05 -7.79
N SER A 183 -3.10 9.47 -6.70
CA SER A 183 -3.40 10.75 -6.03
C SER A 183 -3.16 11.97 -6.91
N PHE A 184 -2.37 11.83 -7.98
CA PHE A 184 -2.01 12.94 -8.87
C PHE A 184 -2.83 12.97 -10.16
N TYR A 185 -3.67 11.95 -10.39
CA TYR A 185 -4.42 11.81 -11.64
C TYR A 185 -5.48 12.87 -11.85
N PRO A 186 -6.26 13.24 -10.81
CA PRO A 186 -7.20 14.35 -10.95
C PRO A 186 -6.52 15.62 -11.46
N PHE A 187 -5.30 15.90 -11.01
CA PHE A 187 -4.53 17.07 -11.43
C PHE A 187 -4.07 16.96 -12.88
N GLY A 188 -3.66 15.77 -13.34
CA GLY A 188 -3.30 15.53 -14.73
C GLY A 188 -4.46 15.77 -15.70
N PHE A 189 -5.66 15.27 -15.37
CA PHE A 189 -6.86 15.51 -16.18
C PHE A 189 -7.32 16.97 -16.12
N ALA A 190 -7.26 17.61 -14.95
CA ALA A 190 -7.51 19.05 -14.84
C ALA A 190 -6.53 19.86 -15.69
N PHE A 191 -5.26 19.48 -15.73
CA PHE A 191 -4.23 20.14 -16.53
C PHE A 191 -4.53 20.03 -18.04
N LEU A 192 -4.98 18.87 -18.51
CA LEU A 192 -5.45 18.70 -19.89
C LEU A 192 -6.68 19.56 -20.19
N ALA A 193 -7.61 19.69 -19.24
CA ALA A 193 -8.80 20.51 -19.41
C ALA A 193 -8.47 22.01 -19.57
N PHE A 194 -7.43 22.51 -18.89
CA PHE A 194 -6.96 23.90 -19.07
C PHE A 194 -6.13 24.09 -20.34
N ALA A 195 -5.52 23.04 -20.88
CA ALA A 195 -4.65 23.13 -22.04
C ALA A 195 -5.38 22.96 -23.38
N LEU A 196 -6.44 22.14 -23.43
CA LEU A 196 -7.10 21.78 -24.68
C LEU A 196 -8.30 22.69 -24.98
N PRO A 197 -8.49 23.10 -26.27
CA PRO A 197 -9.75 23.72 -26.70
C PRO A 197 -10.96 22.81 -26.46
N ALA A 198 -12.14 23.38 -26.25
CA ALA A 198 -13.36 22.64 -25.89
C ALA A 198 -13.68 21.46 -26.82
N GLU A 199 -13.54 21.65 -28.13
CA GLU A 199 -13.77 20.59 -29.12
C GLU A 199 -12.79 19.41 -28.96
N ARG A 200 -11.51 19.71 -28.68
CA ARG A 200 -10.47 18.70 -28.49
C ARG A 200 -10.59 18.03 -27.14
N LEU A 201 -11.06 18.75 -26.13
CA LEU A 201 -11.41 18.18 -24.84
C LEU A 201 -12.57 17.17 -24.98
N LYS A 202 -13.60 17.49 -25.77
CA LYS A 202 -14.70 16.56 -26.08
C LYS A 202 -14.19 15.29 -26.77
N ALA A 203 -13.35 15.43 -27.79
CA ALA A 203 -12.74 14.28 -28.47
C ALA A 203 -11.87 13.44 -27.52
N CYS A 204 -11.11 14.08 -26.63
CA CYS A 204 -10.33 13.41 -25.59
C CYS A 204 -11.24 12.61 -24.63
N ALA A 205 -12.32 13.25 -24.15
CA ALA A 205 -13.29 12.61 -23.25
C ALA A 205 -13.99 11.42 -23.91
N GLN A 206 -14.34 11.51 -25.20
CA GLN A 206 -14.88 10.38 -25.97
C GLN A 206 -13.88 9.22 -26.06
N GLY A 207 -12.61 9.50 -26.30
CA GLY A 207 -11.57 8.47 -26.32
C GLY A 207 -11.35 7.81 -24.95
N ILE A 208 -11.38 8.59 -23.87
CA ILE A 208 -11.35 8.07 -22.49
C ILE A 208 -12.59 7.21 -22.22
N ALA A 209 -13.78 7.66 -22.62
CA ALA A 209 -15.03 6.92 -22.44
C ALA A 209 -15.03 5.59 -23.21
N LEU A 210 -14.53 5.59 -24.45
CA LEU A 210 -14.35 4.35 -25.22
C LEU A 210 -13.38 3.40 -24.51
N PHE A 211 -12.23 3.89 -24.06
CA PHE A 211 -11.25 3.08 -23.34
C PHE A 211 -11.85 2.50 -22.05
N ALA A 212 -12.58 3.30 -21.27
CA ALA A 212 -13.30 2.83 -20.10
C ALA A 212 -14.38 1.79 -20.47
N GLY A 213 -15.14 2.03 -21.54
CA GLY A 213 -16.13 1.09 -22.08
C GLY A 213 -15.52 -0.27 -22.45
N LEU A 214 -14.35 -0.28 -23.10
CA LEU A 214 -13.61 -1.52 -23.38
C LEU A 214 -13.24 -2.28 -22.10
N HIS A 215 -12.84 -1.59 -21.03
CA HIS A 215 -12.58 -2.23 -19.73
C HIS A 215 -13.85 -2.77 -19.10
N VAL A 216 -14.96 -2.05 -19.20
CA VAL A 216 -16.28 -2.54 -18.74
C VAL A 216 -16.67 -3.79 -19.51
N LEU A 217 -16.47 -3.85 -20.82
CA LEU A 217 -16.72 -5.04 -21.63
C LEU A 217 -15.84 -6.22 -21.21
N VAL A 218 -14.56 -5.98 -20.90
CA VAL A 218 -13.67 -7.02 -20.35
C VAL A 218 -14.21 -7.53 -19.01
N VAL A 219 -14.58 -6.64 -18.09
CA VAL A 219 -15.14 -7.02 -16.77
C VAL A 219 -16.47 -7.77 -16.93
N ALA A 220 -17.34 -7.33 -17.84
CA ALA A 220 -18.59 -8.01 -18.16
C ALA A 220 -18.33 -9.41 -18.72
N GLY A 221 -17.39 -9.55 -19.66
CA GLY A 221 -16.97 -10.84 -20.19
C GLY A 221 -16.40 -11.77 -19.11
N LEU A 222 -15.59 -11.25 -18.19
CA LEU A 222 -15.10 -12.01 -17.03
C LEU A 222 -16.26 -12.46 -16.11
N HIS A 223 -17.27 -11.62 -15.91
CA HIS A 223 -18.46 -11.98 -15.14
C HIS A 223 -19.32 -13.07 -15.79
N MET A 224 -19.24 -13.24 -17.11
CA MET A 224 -19.92 -14.32 -17.83
C MET A 224 -19.18 -15.66 -17.74
N THR A 225 -18.01 -15.71 -17.11
CA THR A 225 -17.26 -16.96 -16.91
C THR A 225 -17.65 -17.68 -15.61
N SER A 226 -17.56 -19.00 -15.61
CA SER A 226 -17.68 -19.83 -14.40
C SER A 226 -16.29 -20.16 -13.83
N LEU A 227 -16.21 -20.64 -12.58
CA LEU A 227 -14.95 -21.11 -12.01
C LEU A 227 -14.30 -22.22 -12.85
N GLU A 228 -15.09 -23.08 -13.48
CA GLU A 228 -14.60 -24.17 -14.32
C GLU A 228 -13.78 -23.66 -15.52
N ASN A 229 -14.19 -22.53 -16.11
CA ASN A 229 -13.47 -21.90 -17.23
C ASN A 229 -12.02 -21.52 -16.88
N TRP A 230 -11.70 -21.40 -15.58
CA TRP A 230 -10.38 -20.99 -15.09
C TRP A 230 -9.51 -22.14 -14.60
N ARG A 231 -9.96 -23.40 -14.69
CA ARG A 231 -9.27 -24.55 -14.06
C ARG A 231 -7.81 -24.71 -14.47
N ASN A 232 -7.47 -24.36 -15.71
CA ASN A 232 -6.13 -24.54 -16.28
C ASN A 232 -5.20 -23.32 -16.10
N VAL A 233 -5.67 -22.22 -15.49
CA VAL A 233 -4.80 -21.06 -15.25
C VAL A 233 -4.01 -21.23 -13.95
N LYS A 234 -2.76 -20.77 -13.93
CA LYS A 234 -1.87 -20.91 -12.76
C LYS A 234 -2.43 -20.26 -11.47
N ILE A 235 -3.28 -19.25 -11.62
CA ILE A 235 -3.90 -18.54 -10.49
C ILE A 235 -5.16 -19.23 -9.95
N TYR A 236 -5.59 -20.35 -10.55
CA TYR A 236 -6.83 -21.04 -10.18
C TYR A 236 -6.95 -21.36 -8.69
N PRO A 237 -5.93 -21.91 -8.00
CA PRO A 237 -6.02 -22.15 -6.56
C PRO A 237 -6.25 -20.88 -5.73
N GLN A 238 -5.79 -19.72 -6.22
CA GLN A 238 -5.99 -18.43 -5.55
C GLN A 238 -7.43 -17.92 -5.77
N ILE A 239 -7.99 -18.17 -6.95
CA ILE A 239 -9.41 -17.89 -7.24
C ILE A 239 -10.30 -18.74 -6.32
N ILE A 240 -10.07 -20.06 -6.29
CA ILE A 240 -10.84 -20.97 -5.42
C ILE A 240 -10.71 -20.56 -3.95
N ARG A 241 -9.51 -20.21 -3.48
CA ARG A 241 -9.33 -19.69 -2.11
C ARG A 241 -10.20 -18.48 -1.81
N GLY A 242 -10.35 -17.56 -2.75
CA GLY A 242 -11.12 -16.33 -2.57
C GLY A 242 -12.64 -16.54 -2.64
N TYR A 243 -13.12 -17.47 -3.47
CA TYR A 243 -14.56 -17.70 -3.69
C TYR A 243 -15.13 -18.82 -2.81
N LYS A 244 -14.33 -19.83 -2.47
CA LYS A 244 -14.73 -21.06 -1.76
C LYS A 244 -14.06 -21.17 -0.40
N THR A 245 -13.80 -20.02 0.22
CA THR A 245 -13.07 -19.95 1.49
C THR A 245 -13.79 -20.72 2.60
N ALA A 246 -15.12 -20.58 2.69
CA ALA A 246 -15.92 -21.20 3.74
C ALA A 246 -15.88 -22.73 3.64
N GLU A 247 -15.99 -23.27 2.43
CA GLU A 247 -15.97 -24.70 2.15
C GLU A 247 -14.57 -25.30 2.46
N ILE A 248 -13.49 -24.60 2.07
CA ILE A 248 -12.12 -25.00 2.45
C ILE A 248 -12.00 -25.02 3.98
N LEU A 249 -12.48 -23.98 4.65
CA LEU A 249 -12.39 -23.86 6.11
C LEU A 249 -13.19 -24.94 6.84
N GLN A 250 -14.34 -25.35 6.30
CA GLN A 250 -15.14 -26.44 6.86
C GLN A 250 -14.37 -27.77 6.81
N GLN A 251 -13.67 -28.06 5.71
CA GLN A 251 -12.89 -29.29 5.57
C GLN A 251 -11.66 -29.36 6.50
N VAL A 252 -11.05 -28.20 6.80
CA VAL A 252 -9.84 -28.13 7.61
C VAL A 252 -10.11 -27.87 9.09
N SER A 253 -11.34 -27.53 9.48
CA SER A 253 -11.70 -27.30 10.88
C SER A 253 -11.81 -28.62 11.63
N ALA A 254 -11.31 -28.66 12.87
CA ALA A 254 -11.53 -29.77 13.79
C ALA A 254 -11.63 -29.27 15.24
N PRO A 255 -12.38 -29.96 16.12
CA PRO A 255 -12.47 -29.60 17.53
C PRO A 255 -11.09 -29.50 18.19
N GLY A 256 -10.89 -28.47 19.00
CA GLY A 256 -9.62 -28.25 19.73
C GLY A 256 -8.43 -27.81 18.88
N THR A 257 -8.61 -27.55 17.58
CA THR A 257 -7.52 -27.10 16.69
C THR A 257 -7.50 -25.58 16.54
N VAL A 258 -6.29 -25.01 16.53
CA VAL A 258 -6.05 -23.62 16.16
C VAL A 258 -5.68 -23.56 14.70
N LEU A 259 -6.44 -22.83 13.87
CA LEU A 259 -6.07 -22.65 12.47
C LEU A 259 -5.14 -21.44 12.33
N MET A 260 -4.12 -21.59 11.48
CA MET A 260 -3.20 -20.53 11.09
C MET A 260 -2.99 -20.57 9.57
N ALA A 261 -2.50 -19.48 9.00
CA ALA A 261 -2.12 -19.45 7.58
C ALA A 261 -0.60 -19.31 7.42
N ASP A 262 -0.09 -19.69 6.26
CA ASP A 262 1.32 -19.56 5.89
C ASP A 262 1.73 -18.14 5.45
N ALA A 263 0.76 -17.24 5.25
CA ALA A 263 1.00 -15.86 4.82
C ALA A 263 -0.16 -14.91 5.21
N TYR A 264 0.13 -13.60 5.16
CA TYR A 264 -0.81 -12.55 5.55
C TYR A 264 -2.11 -12.51 4.72
N VAL A 265 -2.01 -12.64 3.39
CA VAL A 265 -3.18 -12.62 2.50
C VAL A 265 -4.14 -13.78 2.81
N PRO A 266 -3.69 -15.06 2.83
CA PRO A 266 -4.57 -16.16 3.23
C PRO A 266 -5.09 -16.00 4.66
N ALA A 267 -4.27 -15.58 5.62
CA ALA A 267 -4.74 -15.31 7.00
C ALA A 267 -5.90 -14.32 7.04
N SER A 268 -5.79 -13.20 6.31
CA SER A 268 -6.83 -12.18 6.24
C SER A 268 -8.12 -12.70 5.61
N ILE A 269 -8.02 -13.47 4.53
CA ILE A 269 -9.16 -14.08 3.84
C ILE A 269 -9.86 -15.10 4.75
N TYR A 270 -9.10 -16.01 5.35
CA TYR A 270 -9.62 -17.03 6.26
C TYR A 270 -10.24 -16.41 7.51
N GLY A 271 -9.56 -15.42 8.11
CA GLY A 271 -10.06 -14.73 9.30
C GLY A 271 -11.35 -13.94 9.03
N PHE A 272 -11.44 -13.28 7.86
CA PHE A 272 -12.67 -12.60 7.45
C PHE A 272 -13.84 -13.58 7.28
N ALA A 273 -13.62 -14.71 6.59
CA ALA A 273 -14.65 -15.72 6.39
C ALA A 273 -15.13 -16.36 7.71
N ARG A 274 -14.21 -16.58 8.66
CA ARG A 274 -14.53 -17.16 9.98
C ARG A 274 -15.05 -16.16 11.01
N ARG A 275 -14.90 -14.85 10.75
CA ARG A 275 -15.08 -13.80 11.78
C ARG A 275 -14.21 -14.02 13.02
N GLN A 276 -13.04 -14.62 12.83
CA GLN A 276 -12.11 -14.96 13.91
C GLN A 276 -10.69 -14.61 13.47
N TYR A 277 -9.86 -14.13 14.40
CA TYR A 277 -8.46 -13.84 14.11
C TYR A 277 -7.72 -15.11 13.64
N MET A 278 -6.90 -14.97 12.60
CA MET A 278 -6.15 -16.07 12.00
C MET A 278 -4.66 -15.72 12.00
N PRO A 279 -3.86 -16.27 12.92
CA PRO A 279 -2.44 -15.98 12.98
C PRO A 279 -1.69 -16.44 11.73
N VAL A 280 -0.57 -15.77 11.44
CA VAL A 280 0.35 -16.20 10.38
C VAL A 280 1.50 -17.00 10.99
N PHE A 281 1.59 -18.29 10.66
CA PHE A 281 2.68 -19.16 11.08
C PHE A 281 3.94 -18.94 10.23
N GLY A 282 5.11 -19.04 10.85
CA GLY A 282 6.42 -18.91 10.21
C GLY A 282 6.90 -17.46 10.02
N ILE A 283 8.07 -17.33 9.40
CA ILE A 283 8.81 -16.04 9.24
C ILE A 283 8.08 -15.05 8.31
N GLY A 284 7.04 -15.48 7.60
CA GLY A 284 6.37 -14.70 6.55
C GLY A 284 7.16 -14.67 5.24
N ARG A 285 6.54 -14.09 4.19
CA ARG A 285 7.06 -14.16 2.81
C ARG A 285 7.72 -12.87 2.30
N PHE A 286 7.50 -11.73 2.95
CA PHE A 286 7.86 -10.40 2.41
C PHE A 286 8.62 -9.56 3.45
N HIS A 287 8.63 -8.24 3.26
CA HIS A 287 9.44 -7.26 3.98
C HIS A 287 8.97 -6.90 5.41
N ALA A 288 8.00 -7.62 5.99
CA ALA A 288 7.50 -7.31 7.33
C ALA A 288 6.67 -8.45 7.92
N ARG A 289 6.45 -8.33 9.23
CA ARG A 289 5.70 -9.23 10.08
C ARG A 289 4.79 -8.46 11.04
N GLN A 290 3.81 -7.75 10.47
CA GLN A 290 2.85 -6.92 11.22
C GLN A 290 1.98 -7.76 12.19
N ASP A 291 1.69 -9.01 11.81
CA ASP A 291 0.87 -9.94 12.60
C ASP A 291 1.41 -10.11 14.03
N ASP A 292 2.73 -10.12 14.20
CA ASP A 292 3.40 -10.41 15.47
C ASP A 292 3.27 -9.28 16.50
N MET A 293 2.80 -8.10 16.08
CA MET A 293 2.38 -7.06 17.03
C MET A 293 1.01 -7.37 17.66
N LEU A 294 0.17 -8.15 16.99
CA LEU A 294 -1.20 -8.47 17.41
C LEU A 294 -1.31 -9.81 18.11
N VAL A 295 -0.52 -10.81 17.69
CA VAL A 295 -0.57 -12.16 18.25
C VAL A 295 0.45 -12.37 19.36
N ASP A 296 0.02 -13.08 20.41
CA ASP A 296 0.90 -13.72 21.37
C ASP A 296 0.89 -15.23 21.11
N PHE A 297 2.00 -15.79 20.63
CA PHE A 297 2.08 -17.23 20.33
C PHE A 297 2.16 -18.10 21.58
N SER A 298 2.48 -17.54 22.75
CA SER A 298 2.59 -18.31 24.00
C SER A 298 1.27 -18.96 24.39
N ILE A 299 0.14 -18.32 24.05
CA ILE A 299 -1.20 -18.83 24.33
C ILE A 299 -1.55 -20.11 23.54
N TYR A 300 -0.72 -20.47 22.56
CA TYR A 300 -0.88 -21.68 21.76
C TYR A 300 0.00 -22.84 22.24
N GLN A 301 0.81 -22.65 23.28
CA GLN A 301 1.60 -23.72 23.88
C GLN A 301 0.74 -24.96 24.15
N GLY A 302 1.24 -26.11 23.68
CA GLY A 302 0.59 -27.41 23.84
C GLY A 302 -0.66 -27.65 23.00
N LYS A 303 -1.12 -26.67 22.21
CA LYS A 303 -2.30 -26.85 21.35
C LYS A 303 -1.94 -27.56 20.04
N THR A 304 -2.96 -28.17 19.44
CA THR A 304 -2.88 -28.65 18.05
C THR A 304 -3.11 -27.48 17.09
N ILE A 305 -2.18 -27.28 16.16
CA ILE A 305 -2.24 -26.20 15.16
C ILE A 305 -2.39 -26.81 13.77
N ARG A 306 -3.28 -26.24 12.96
CA ARG A 306 -3.41 -26.55 11.54
C ARG A 306 -3.00 -25.33 10.71
N VAL A 307 -1.88 -25.44 10.01
CA VAL A 307 -1.37 -24.39 9.13
C VAL A 307 -1.82 -24.65 7.70
N ILE A 308 -2.66 -23.78 7.16
CA ILE A 308 -3.16 -23.88 5.79
C ILE A 308 -2.14 -23.25 4.83
N SER A 309 -1.70 -24.01 3.84
CA SER A 309 -0.74 -23.62 2.81
C SER A 309 -1.32 -23.76 1.40
N GLY A 310 -0.92 -22.84 0.53
CA GLY A 310 -1.25 -22.89 -0.90
C GLY A 310 -0.39 -23.84 -1.74
N GLY A 311 0.71 -24.34 -1.18
CA GLY A 311 1.63 -25.27 -1.85
C GLY A 311 1.99 -26.44 -0.95
N ALA A 312 2.52 -27.51 -1.55
CA ALA A 312 2.95 -28.69 -0.82
C ALA A 312 3.96 -28.32 0.27
N PRO A 313 3.66 -28.55 1.56
CA PRO A 313 4.54 -28.17 2.66
C PRO A 313 5.69 -29.18 2.78
N ARG A 314 6.86 -28.70 3.20
CA ARG A 314 7.94 -29.57 3.66
C ARG A 314 7.79 -29.74 5.16
N LEU A 315 7.55 -30.96 5.63
CA LEU A 315 7.27 -31.22 7.05
C LEU A 315 8.46 -30.90 7.96
N GLU A 316 9.69 -30.98 7.43
CA GLU A 316 10.92 -30.55 8.12
C GLU A 316 10.88 -29.08 8.56
N ASP A 317 10.17 -28.20 7.84
CA ASP A 317 10.04 -26.79 8.20
C ASP A 317 9.12 -26.58 9.43
N PHE A 318 8.35 -27.60 9.82
CA PHE A 318 7.39 -27.57 10.93
C PHE A 318 7.83 -28.43 12.11
N ALA A 319 8.50 -29.56 11.85
CA ALA A 319 8.88 -30.55 12.85
C ALA A 319 9.57 -29.99 14.11
N PRO A 320 10.43 -28.95 14.05
CA PRO A 320 11.04 -28.39 15.25
C PRO A 320 10.07 -27.77 16.26
N TYR A 321 8.83 -27.47 15.85
CA TYR A 321 7.88 -26.67 16.63
C TYR A 321 6.71 -27.50 17.19
N PHE A 322 6.70 -28.81 16.97
CA PHE A 322 5.62 -29.72 17.37
C PHE A 322 6.18 -31.08 17.75
N ASP A 323 5.46 -31.84 18.58
CA ASP A 323 5.85 -33.21 18.93
C ASP A 323 5.68 -34.16 17.74
N ALA A 324 4.64 -33.93 16.94
CA ALA A 324 4.36 -34.67 15.72
C ALA A 324 3.76 -33.74 14.67
N VAL A 325 4.12 -33.98 13.41
CA VAL A 325 3.59 -33.25 12.26
C VAL A 325 3.07 -34.24 11.22
N ARG A 326 1.93 -33.92 10.62
CA ARG A 326 1.42 -34.64 9.45
C ARG A 326 0.85 -33.69 8.42
N ALA A 327 0.98 -34.07 7.15
CA ALA A 327 0.34 -33.39 6.05
C ALA A 327 -1.08 -33.94 5.84
N LEU A 328 -2.03 -33.04 5.71
CA LEU A 328 -3.38 -33.31 5.22
C LEU A 328 -3.53 -32.57 3.89
N SER A 329 -4.37 -33.10 3.01
CA SER A 329 -4.75 -32.41 1.77
C SER A 329 -6.26 -32.28 1.71
N VAL A 330 -6.73 -31.10 1.33
CA VAL A 330 -8.13 -30.86 1.01
C VAL A 330 -8.23 -30.45 -0.45
N THR A 331 -9.28 -30.94 -1.13
CA THR A 331 -9.54 -30.61 -2.52
C THR A 331 -10.85 -29.85 -2.58
N GLN A 332 -10.83 -28.66 -3.19
CA GLN A 332 -12.01 -27.85 -3.44
C GLN A 332 -12.06 -27.52 -4.91
N ASP A 333 -13.13 -27.94 -5.60
CA ASP A 333 -13.34 -27.71 -7.03
C ASP A 333 -12.11 -28.09 -7.88
N GLY A 334 -11.44 -29.20 -7.53
CA GLY A 334 -10.24 -29.68 -8.24
C GLY A 334 -8.94 -28.91 -7.92
N ALA A 335 -8.97 -27.89 -7.07
CA ALA A 335 -7.77 -27.25 -6.52
C ALA A 335 -7.36 -27.90 -5.20
N SER A 336 -6.10 -28.31 -5.10
CA SER A 336 -5.53 -28.88 -3.87
C SER A 336 -5.01 -27.79 -2.94
N PHE A 337 -5.37 -27.89 -1.68
CA PHE A 337 -4.78 -27.13 -0.58
C PHE A 337 -4.17 -28.09 0.42
N TYR A 338 -3.12 -27.65 1.08
CA TYR A 338 -2.37 -28.47 2.01
C TYR A 338 -2.51 -27.90 3.41
N VAL A 339 -2.58 -28.78 4.38
CA VAL A 339 -2.63 -28.42 5.80
C VAL A 339 -1.56 -29.20 6.52
N VAL A 340 -0.71 -28.50 7.27
CA VAL A 340 0.17 -29.16 8.23
C VAL A 340 -0.55 -29.15 9.56
N GLU A 341 -0.87 -30.34 10.08
CA GLU A 341 -1.33 -30.49 11.46
C GLU A 341 -0.13 -30.83 12.33
N GLY A 342 0.14 -29.97 13.30
CA GLY A 342 1.15 -30.17 14.33
C GLY A 342 0.50 -30.28 15.71
N THR A 343 0.86 -31.31 16.47
CA THR A 343 0.35 -31.54 17.83
C THR A 343 1.33 -31.04 18.88
N ASN A 344 0.81 -30.61 20.04
CA ASN A 344 1.59 -30.12 21.17
C ASN A 344 2.60 -29.03 20.77
N PHE A 345 2.10 -27.90 20.26
CA PHE A 345 2.95 -26.79 19.82
C PHE A 345 3.95 -26.36 20.89
N ASN A 346 5.24 -26.31 20.51
CA ASN A 346 6.34 -25.88 21.35
C ASN A 346 6.65 -24.40 21.11
N TYR A 347 6.11 -23.55 21.98
CA TYR A 347 6.32 -22.10 21.93
C TYR A 347 7.80 -21.73 22.12
N GLN A 348 8.56 -22.42 22.99
CA GLN A 348 9.97 -22.07 23.21
C GLN A 348 10.83 -22.33 21.98
N ALA A 349 10.59 -23.44 21.28
CA ALA A 349 11.23 -23.72 20.00
C ALA A 349 10.83 -22.67 18.93
N TYR A 350 9.55 -22.30 18.88
CA TYR A 350 9.08 -21.29 17.93
C TYR A 350 9.61 -19.88 18.23
N ARG A 351 9.73 -19.53 19.51
CA ARG A 351 10.30 -18.27 20.00
C ARG A 351 11.78 -18.15 19.63
N SER A 352 12.56 -19.19 19.88
CA SER A 352 14.01 -19.22 19.59
C SER A 352 14.32 -19.39 18.09
N GLY A 353 13.45 -20.02 17.32
CA GLY A 353 13.58 -20.15 15.87
C GLY A 353 12.93 -19.00 15.11
N VAL A 354 11.62 -19.10 14.92
CA VAL A 354 10.84 -18.19 14.05
C VAL A 354 10.83 -16.76 14.59
N LEU A 355 10.46 -16.54 15.84
CA LEU A 355 10.33 -15.16 16.37
C LEU A 355 11.70 -14.47 16.48
N ALA A 356 12.75 -15.17 16.89
CA ALA A 356 14.11 -14.63 16.89
C ALA A 356 14.58 -14.24 15.47
N THR A 357 14.25 -15.06 14.46
CA THR A 357 14.55 -14.74 13.06
C THR A 357 13.75 -13.54 12.56
N ILE A 358 12.49 -13.42 12.98
CA ILE A 358 11.65 -12.25 12.66
C ILE A 358 12.23 -10.99 13.30
N HIS A 359 12.70 -11.08 14.54
CA HIS A 359 13.36 -9.98 15.24
C HIS A 359 14.59 -9.49 14.46
N SER A 360 15.51 -10.40 14.14
CA SER A 360 16.76 -10.04 13.44
C SER A 360 16.52 -9.46 12.05
N ARG A 361 15.47 -9.91 11.34
CA ARG A 361 15.16 -9.45 9.99
C ARG A 361 14.32 -8.18 9.92
N PHE A 362 13.28 -8.06 10.74
CA PHE A 362 12.26 -7.02 10.57
C PHE A 362 12.19 -6.01 11.70
N PHE A 363 12.71 -6.36 12.88
CA PHE A 363 12.73 -5.52 14.07
C PHE A 363 14.16 -5.16 14.52
N ASN A 364 15.15 -5.25 13.62
CA ASN A 364 16.50 -4.71 13.83
C ASN A 364 16.49 -3.17 13.73
N ILE A 365 15.75 -2.54 14.65
CA ILE A 365 15.50 -1.11 14.68
C ILE A 365 16.82 -0.42 15.04
N PRO A 366 17.28 0.60 14.29
CA PRO A 366 18.47 1.38 14.63
C PRO A 366 18.43 1.93 16.07
N SER A 367 19.57 1.89 16.78
CA SER A 367 19.65 2.29 18.20
C SER A 367 19.35 3.77 18.45
N TRP A 368 19.55 4.62 17.44
CA TRP A 368 19.27 6.06 17.53
C TRP A 368 17.79 6.41 17.42
N LEU A 369 16.93 5.47 17.00
CA LEU A 369 15.49 5.69 16.97
C LEU A 369 14.90 5.52 18.38
N PRO A 370 14.25 6.55 18.95
CA PRO A 370 13.68 6.45 20.27
C PRO A 370 12.51 5.47 20.26
N MET A 371 12.41 4.63 21.29
CA MET A 371 11.32 3.67 21.44
C MET A 371 10.67 3.86 22.80
N THR A 372 9.36 4.01 22.80
CA THR A 372 8.54 4.06 24.01
C THR A 372 7.73 2.79 24.21
N GLY A 373 7.68 1.92 23.18
CA GLY A 373 7.01 0.63 23.24
C GLY A 373 7.32 -0.23 22.02
N CYS A 374 7.22 -1.54 22.18
CA CYS A 374 7.23 -2.48 21.08
C CYS A 374 6.51 -3.77 21.49
N PRO A 375 5.23 -3.94 21.12
CA PRO A 375 4.46 -5.12 21.54
C PRO A 375 5.10 -6.45 21.16
N PHE A 376 5.83 -6.48 20.05
CA PHE A 376 6.58 -7.67 19.62
C PHE A 376 7.79 -7.94 20.53
N CYS A 377 8.66 -6.94 20.76
CA CYS A 377 9.85 -7.11 21.61
C CYS A 377 9.48 -7.39 23.07
N GLU A 378 8.47 -6.70 23.60
CA GLU A 378 8.00 -6.90 24.98
C GLU A 378 7.54 -8.35 25.20
N ARG A 379 6.85 -8.96 24.22
CA ARG A 379 6.50 -10.39 24.27
C ARG A 379 7.70 -11.31 24.03
N LEU A 380 8.62 -10.91 23.16
CA LEU A 380 9.76 -11.73 22.78
C LEU A 380 10.83 -11.83 23.88
N CYS A 381 11.18 -10.71 24.53
CA CYS A 381 12.29 -10.61 25.46
C CYS A 381 11.97 -9.87 26.76
N GLY A 382 10.73 -9.39 26.95
CA GLY A 382 10.31 -8.67 28.16
C GLY A 382 10.68 -7.18 28.15
N GLU A 383 11.32 -6.69 27.09
CA GLU A 383 11.85 -5.33 27.01
C GLU A 383 11.31 -4.59 25.78
N VAL A 384 11.25 -3.26 25.85
CA VAL A 384 10.88 -2.41 24.70
C VAL A 384 11.81 -2.63 23.51
N ARG A 385 13.08 -2.94 23.79
CA ARG A 385 14.11 -3.23 22.78
C ARG A 385 14.85 -4.49 23.17
N CYS A 386 14.75 -5.53 22.35
CA CYS A 386 15.49 -6.76 22.61
C CYS A 386 17.00 -6.55 22.36
N PRO A 387 17.86 -7.27 23.11
CA PRO A 387 19.26 -7.39 22.79
C PRO A 387 19.45 -7.90 21.34
N LYS A 388 20.55 -7.46 20.72
CA LYS A 388 20.90 -7.90 19.36
C LYS A 388 21.44 -9.32 19.36
#